data_AF-A0AA49IVK3-F1
#
_entry.id   AF-A0AA49IVK3-F1
#
_cell.length_a   1.000
_cell.length_b   1.000
_cell.length_c   1.000
_cell.angle_alpha   90.00
_cell.angle_beta   90.00
_cell.angle_gamma   90.00
#
_symmetry.space_group_name_H-M   'P 1'
#
loop_
_entity.id
_entity.type
_entity.pdbx_description
1 polymer ?
#
loop_
_entity_poly.entity_id
_entity_poly.type
_entity_poly.pdbx_seq_one_letter_code
_entity_poly.pdbx_strand_id
1 'polypeptide(L)'
;MRQNARMLAWILLGAGAVGAAGAWAQGSLPDPTRPPGATVAAPHGSTQAVPTASGLSSVILRKGAKPAAVIDGQYVELGGKVGERKVVRIAEGEVVLKNAESADGRETLLLTPGIEKQPIKQKAVRKAVASGAKQ
;
A
#
# COMPACT_ATOMS: atom_id res chain seq x y z
N MET A 1 -57.31 -50.03 -36.82
CA MET A 1 -57.92 -50.24 -35.49
C MET A 1 -56.94 -51.08 -34.69
N ARG A 2 -56.31 -50.53 -33.63
CA ARG A 2 -56.67 -50.80 -32.23
C ARG A 2 -56.44 -52.30 -31.93
N GLN A 3 -55.64 -52.77 -30.97
CA GLN A 3 -55.26 -52.22 -29.69
C GLN A 3 -54.58 -53.38 -28.91
N ASN A 4 -53.57 -53.09 -28.08
CA ASN A 4 -53.32 -53.71 -26.77
C ASN A 4 -52.67 -55.12 -26.70
N ALA A 5 -51.34 -55.15 -26.63
CA ALA A 5 -50.64 -56.15 -25.80
C ALA A 5 -50.32 -55.52 -24.44
N ARG A 6 -51.33 -55.48 -23.56
CA ARG A 6 -51.18 -55.22 -22.12
C ARG A 6 -51.21 -56.57 -21.41
N MET A 7 -50.06 -57.04 -20.95
CA MET A 7 -49.85 -58.12 -19.99
C MET A 7 -48.34 -58.38 -20.07
N LEU A 8 -47.48 -58.28 -19.07
CA LEU A 8 -47.51 -58.43 -17.62
C LEU A 8 -46.48 -57.38 -17.13
N ALA A 9 -46.79 -56.44 -16.27
CA ALA A 9 -46.91 -56.68 -14.83
C ALA A 9 -45.63 -57.33 -14.26
N TRP A 10 -44.86 -56.49 -13.57
CA TRP A 10 -43.97 -56.78 -12.43
C TRP A 10 -42.46 -56.73 -12.67
N ILE A 11 -41.82 -56.02 -11.72
CA ILE A 11 -40.39 -55.95 -11.41
C ILE A 11 -39.61 -54.93 -12.24
N LEU A 12 -39.73 -53.66 -11.83
CA LEU A 12 -38.63 -52.85 -11.30
C LEU A 12 -39.20 -51.46 -11.01
N LEU A 13 -39.74 -51.33 -9.79
CA LEU A 13 -40.18 -50.08 -9.18
C LEU A 13 -38.94 -49.18 -9.04
N GLY A 14 -38.67 -48.44 -10.11
CA GLY A 14 -37.58 -47.49 -10.22
C GLY A 14 -37.76 -46.36 -9.23
N ALA A 15 -36.86 -46.35 -8.24
CA ALA A 15 -35.99 -45.24 -7.91
C ALA A 15 -36.58 -43.82 -8.00
N GLY A 16 -36.60 -43.14 -6.84
CA GLY A 16 -36.04 -41.80 -6.78
C GLY A 16 -37.02 -40.66 -6.48
N ALA A 17 -37.14 -40.35 -5.19
CA ALA A 17 -37.13 -39.01 -4.60
C ALA A 17 -37.70 -37.82 -5.43
N VAL A 18 -38.86 -37.30 -5.00
CA VAL A 18 -39.20 -35.88 -5.20
C VAL A 18 -39.38 -35.25 -3.83
N GLY A 19 -38.24 -34.86 -3.25
CA GLY A 19 -38.16 -34.05 -2.04
C GLY A 19 -38.17 -32.56 -2.35
N ALA A 20 -38.88 -31.81 -1.51
CA ALA A 20 -38.71 -30.40 -1.18
C ALA A 20 -38.49 -29.40 -2.35
N ALA A 21 -39.55 -28.70 -2.73
CA ALA A 21 -39.43 -27.41 -3.41
C ALA A 21 -38.69 -26.44 -2.47
N GLY A 22 -37.46 -26.12 -2.85
CA GLY A 22 -36.52 -25.32 -2.05
C GLY A 22 -37.03 -23.93 -1.76
N ALA A 23 -36.81 -23.51 -0.51
CA ALA A 23 -36.98 -22.15 -0.05
C ALA A 23 -36.23 -21.17 -0.96
N TRP A 24 -36.94 -20.17 -1.50
CA TRP A 24 -36.31 -19.06 -2.21
C TRP A 24 -35.38 -18.33 -1.25
N ALA A 25 -34.10 -18.38 -1.57
CA ALA A 25 -33.04 -17.67 -0.89
C ALA A 25 -33.40 -16.17 -0.82
N GLN A 26 -33.70 -15.68 0.38
CA GLN A 26 -33.62 -14.26 0.68
C GLN A 26 -32.17 -13.85 0.49
N GLY A 27 -31.89 -13.18 -0.65
CA GLY A 27 -30.58 -12.63 -0.96
C GLY A 27 -30.07 -11.80 0.21
N SER A 28 -28.83 -12.08 0.62
CA SER A 28 -28.15 -11.33 1.69
C SER A 28 -28.20 -9.84 1.37
N LEU A 29 -28.79 -9.05 2.25
CA LEU A 29 -28.80 -7.59 2.16
C LEU A 29 -27.34 -7.11 2.18
N PRO A 30 -26.81 -6.54 1.09
CA PRO A 30 -25.41 -6.19 1.01
C PRO A 30 -25.08 -5.10 2.04
N ASP A 31 -24.02 -5.33 2.80
CA ASP A 31 -23.58 -4.42 3.86
C ASP A 31 -23.08 -3.10 3.24
N PRO A 32 -23.67 -1.94 3.59
CA PRO A 32 -23.29 -0.64 3.05
C PRO A 32 -21.91 -0.16 3.53
N THR A 33 -21.32 -0.80 4.55
CA THR A 33 -19.97 -0.51 5.03
C THR A 33 -18.88 -1.26 4.26
N ARG A 34 -19.27 -1.99 3.19
CA ARG A 34 -18.33 -2.79 2.42
C ARG A 34 -17.25 -1.89 1.79
N PRO A 35 -15.97 -2.05 2.18
CA PRO A 35 -14.89 -1.26 1.62
C PRO A 35 -14.68 -1.62 0.14
N PRO A 36 -14.13 -0.69 -0.66
CA PRO A 36 -13.87 -0.92 -2.08
C PRO A 36 -12.94 -2.13 -2.27
N GLY A 37 -13.43 -3.16 -2.96
CA GLY A 37 -12.67 -4.36 -3.32
C GLY A 37 -13.29 -5.69 -2.89
N ALA A 38 -14.31 -5.71 -2.02
CA ALA A 38 -14.93 -6.96 -1.56
C ALA A 38 -15.99 -7.55 -2.50
N THR A 39 -15.91 -7.32 -3.81
CA THR A 39 -16.70 -8.08 -4.79
C THR A 39 -16.04 -9.43 -5.01
N VAL A 40 -16.80 -10.52 -4.83
CA VAL A 40 -16.39 -11.88 -5.20
C VAL A 40 -15.88 -11.86 -6.64
N ALA A 41 -14.69 -12.43 -6.82
CA ALA A 41 -13.84 -12.33 -8.00
C ALA A 41 -14.58 -12.45 -9.34
N ALA A 42 -14.45 -11.42 -10.18
CA ALA A 42 -14.47 -11.57 -11.62
C ALA A 42 -13.02 -11.77 -12.09
N PRO A 43 -12.73 -12.65 -13.08
CA PRO A 43 -11.37 -12.95 -13.45
C PRO A 43 -10.76 -11.77 -14.23
N HIS A 44 -9.63 -11.28 -13.72
CA HIS A 44 -8.50 -10.73 -14.46
C HIS A 44 -8.83 -9.79 -15.62
N GLY A 45 -9.20 -8.55 -15.28
CA GLY A 45 -8.98 -7.38 -16.14
C GLY A 45 -7.93 -6.51 -15.49
N SER A 46 -6.70 -6.58 -15.99
CA SER A 46 -5.51 -5.84 -15.55
C SER A 46 -5.83 -4.44 -15.03
N THR A 47 -5.78 -4.29 -13.70
CA THR A 47 -5.67 -2.98 -13.06
C THR A 47 -4.45 -2.30 -13.66
N GLN A 48 -4.69 -1.29 -14.49
CA GLN A 48 -3.66 -0.39 -14.96
C GLN A 48 -3.08 0.26 -13.70
N ALA A 49 -1.90 -0.22 -13.29
CA ALA A 49 -1.14 0.39 -12.23
C ALA A 49 -0.83 1.81 -12.69
N VAL A 50 -1.59 2.78 -12.18
CA VAL A 50 -1.17 4.18 -12.21
C VAL A 50 0.21 4.16 -11.59
N PRO A 51 1.29 4.58 -12.29
CA PRO A 51 2.59 4.63 -11.68
C PRO A 51 2.45 5.62 -10.52
N THR A 52 2.40 5.08 -9.30
CA THR A 52 2.55 5.87 -8.09
C THR A 52 3.82 6.66 -8.30
N ALA A 53 3.72 7.99 -8.32
CA ALA A 53 4.87 8.86 -8.45
C ALA A 53 6.00 8.30 -7.58
N SER A 54 7.13 7.93 -8.20
CA SER A 54 8.27 7.35 -7.48
C SER A 54 8.61 8.32 -6.36
N GLY A 55 8.34 7.91 -5.13
CA GLY A 55 7.85 8.85 -4.14
C GLY A 55 8.21 8.42 -2.74
N LEU A 56 8.70 9.39 -1.97
CA LEU A 56 8.92 9.21 -0.55
C LEU A 56 7.58 8.97 0.14
N SER A 57 7.42 7.80 0.75
CA SER A 57 6.18 7.43 1.44
C SER A 57 6.23 7.69 2.94
N SER A 58 7.39 7.48 3.58
CA SER A 58 7.57 7.72 5.01
C SER A 58 9.04 7.90 5.38
N VAL A 59 9.29 8.61 6.47
CA VAL A 59 10.63 8.80 7.05
C VAL A 59 10.62 8.37 8.53
N ILE A 60 11.66 7.64 8.91
CA ILE A 60 11.85 7.09 10.26
C ILE A 60 13.13 7.69 10.84
N LEU A 61 12.95 8.70 11.69
CA LEU A 61 14.04 9.34 12.43
C LEU A 61 14.20 8.66 13.79
N ARG A 62 15.27 7.88 13.97
CA ARG A 62 15.61 7.24 15.25
C ARG A 62 16.62 8.09 16.01
N LYS A 63 16.40 8.28 17.32
CA LYS A 63 17.40 8.85 18.22
C LYS A 63 18.43 7.77 18.56
N GLY A 64 19.70 8.00 18.25
CA GLY A 64 20.80 7.07 18.55
C GLY A 64 21.01 5.93 17.53
N ALA A 65 20.26 5.89 16.43
CA ALA A 65 20.46 4.93 15.35
C ALA A 65 20.39 5.64 13.98
N LYS A 66 20.75 4.92 12.90
CA LYS A 66 20.68 5.47 11.55
C LYS A 66 19.22 5.76 11.17
N PRO A 67 18.92 6.94 10.60
CA PRO A 67 17.60 7.22 10.05
C PRO A 67 17.35 6.35 8.82
N ALA A 68 16.08 6.09 8.55
CA ALA A 68 15.62 5.28 7.42
C ALA A 68 14.41 5.93 6.74
N ALA A 69 14.14 5.53 5.51
CA ALA A 69 13.00 6.00 4.74
C ALA A 69 12.37 4.84 3.97
N VAL A 70 11.07 4.97 3.70
CA VAL A 70 10.34 4.07 2.81
C VAL A 70 10.15 4.80 1.48
N ILE A 71 10.83 4.30 0.45
CA ILE A 71 10.81 4.86 -0.92
C ILE A 71 10.28 3.76 -1.83
N ASP A 72 9.20 4.02 -2.55
CA ASP A 72 8.54 3.03 -3.42
C ASP A 72 8.21 1.70 -2.71
N GLY A 73 7.86 1.77 -1.43
CA GLY A 73 7.60 0.61 -0.58
C GLY A 73 8.84 -0.12 -0.06
N GLN A 74 10.05 0.30 -0.42
CA GLN A 74 11.30 -0.27 0.08
C GLN A 74 11.85 0.48 1.29
N TYR A 75 12.18 -0.26 2.35
CA TYR A 75 12.86 0.27 3.54
C TYR A 75 14.35 0.43 3.27
N VAL A 76 14.86 1.67 3.34
CA VAL A 76 16.27 1.99 3.08
C VAL A 76 16.83 2.89 4.17
N GLU A 77 17.96 2.49 4.74
CA GLU A 77 18.70 3.28 5.73
C GLU A 77 19.59 4.33 5.06
N LEU A 78 20.02 5.34 5.84
CA LEU A 78 21.01 6.32 5.40
C LEU A 78 22.27 5.63 4.84
N GLY A 79 22.64 5.97 3.61
CA GLY A 79 23.76 5.36 2.88
C GLY A 79 23.39 4.09 2.11
N GLY A 80 22.16 3.59 2.24
CA GLY A 80 21.62 2.51 1.42
C GLY A 80 21.36 2.94 -0.02
N LYS A 81 20.98 1.98 -0.87
CA LYS A 81 20.67 2.21 -2.28
C LYS A 81 19.21 1.91 -2.59
N VAL A 82 18.62 2.71 -3.46
CA VAL A 82 17.29 2.53 -4.06
C VAL A 82 17.49 2.49 -5.57
N GLY A 83 17.36 1.32 -6.18
CA GLY A 83 17.83 1.09 -7.55
C GLY A 83 19.32 1.41 -7.67
N GLU A 84 19.66 2.39 -8.49
CA GLU A 84 21.05 2.84 -8.75
C GLU A 84 21.44 4.09 -7.95
N ARG A 85 20.51 4.62 -7.15
CA ARG A 85 20.66 5.87 -6.41
C ARG A 85 21.01 5.58 -4.96
N LYS A 86 21.93 6.34 -4.37
CA LYS A 86 22.33 6.21 -2.96
C LYS A 86 21.67 7.28 -2.11
N VAL A 87 21.13 6.89 -0.96
CA VAL A 87 20.56 7.82 0.02
C VAL A 87 21.69 8.56 0.73
N VAL A 88 21.81 9.86 0.52
CA VAL A 88 22.88 10.69 1.11
C VAL A 88 22.41 11.53 2.29
N ARG A 89 21.11 11.82 2.37
CA ARG A 89 20.51 12.56 3.48
C ARG A 89 19.06 12.15 3.67
N ILE A 90 18.66 12.02 4.93
CA ILE A 90 17.28 11.80 5.36
C ILE A 90 16.94 12.88 6.37
N ALA A 91 15.89 13.65 6.13
CA ALA A 91 15.32 14.61 7.05
C ALA A 91 13.81 14.38 7.17
N GLU A 92 13.16 15.08 8.09
CA GLU A 92 11.77 14.80 8.50
C GLU A 92 10.75 14.76 7.34
N GLY A 93 10.91 15.62 6.33
CA GLY A 93 10.00 15.69 5.17
C GLY A 93 10.68 15.53 3.82
N GLU A 94 11.99 15.26 3.79
CA GLU A 94 12.77 15.20 2.56
C GLU A 94 13.83 14.09 2.63
N VAL A 95 14.11 13.47 1.48
CA VAL A 95 15.22 12.54 1.30
C VAL A 95 16.00 12.96 0.07
N VAL A 96 17.32 13.08 0.22
CA VAL A 96 18.21 13.38 -0.90
C VAL A 96 18.88 12.10 -1.36
N LEU A 97 18.70 11.80 -2.63
CA LEU A 97 19.32 10.71 -3.36
C LEU A 97 20.45 11.28 -4.22
N LYS A 98 21.50 10.48 -4.41
CA LYS A 98 22.58 10.77 -5.34
C LYS A 98 22.76 9.60 -6.29
N ASN A 99 22.79 9.86 -7.60
CA ASN A 99 23.10 8.86 -8.61
C ASN A 99 24.54 8.37 -8.42
N ALA A 100 24.74 7.06 -8.45
CA ALA A 100 26.09 6.49 -8.35
C ALA A 100 26.94 6.80 -9.60
N GLU A 101 26.29 6.94 -10.76
CA GLU A 101 26.96 7.12 -12.06
C GLU A 101 27.23 8.58 -12.42
N SER A 102 26.50 9.54 -11.83
CA SER A 102 26.64 10.97 -12.12
C SER A 102 26.84 11.77 -10.85
N ALA A 103 27.98 12.47 -10.76
CA ALA A 103 28.35 13.27 -9.59
C ALA A 103 27.37 14.42 -9.29
N ASP A 104 26.75 14.98 -10.34
CA ASP A 104 25.76 16.07 -10.29
C ASP A 104 24.31 15.61 -10.17
N GLY A 105 24.05 14.29 -10.24
CA GLY A 105 22.69 13.73 -10.18
C GLY A 105 22.15 13.68 -8.75
N ARG A 106 21.89 14.83 -8.12
CA ARG A 106 21.19 14.90 -6.83
C ARG A 106 19.69 15.08 -7.06
N GLU A 107 18.90 14.25 -6.41
CA GLU A 107 17.44 14.27 -6.49
C GLU A 107 16.86 14.37 -5.08
N THR A 108 15.92 15.29 -4.89
CA THR A 108 15.24 15.48 -3.61
C THR A 108 13.82 14.96 -3.71
N LEU A 109 13.51 13.93 -2.93
CA LEU A 109 12.15 13.43 -2.77
C LEU A 109 11.51 14.10 -1.57
N LEU A 110 10.33 14.69 -1.77
CA LEU A 110 9.54 15.34 -0.74
C LEU A 110 8.38 14.43 -0.32
N LEU A 111 8.12 14.38 0.98
CA LEU A 111 6.97 13.65 1.53
C LEU A 111 5.64 14.35 1.18
N THR A 112 5.68 15.68 1.01
CA THR A 112 4.53 16.48 0.66
C THR A 112 4.93 17.47 -0.44
N PRO A 113 4.59 17.20 -1.72
CA PRO A 113 4.95 18.08 -2.82
C PRO A 113 4.25 19.44 -2.65
N GLY A 114 4.99 20.53 -2.89
CA GLY A 114 4.47 21.90 -2.81
C GLY A 114 4.56 22.57 -1.43
N ILE A 115 5.08 21.89 -0.41
CA ILE A 115 5.31 22.47 0.92
C ILE A 115 6.80 22.44 1.27
N GLU A 116 7.45 23.59 1.22
CA GLU A 116 8.82 23.76 1.70
C GLU A 116 8.83 24.18 3.18
N LYS A 117 9.51 23.40 4.03
CA LYS A 117 9.76 23.77 5.44
C LYS A 117 11.02 24.64 5.53
N GLN A 118 10.87 25.94 5.80
CA GLN A 118 12.02 26.80 6.12
C GLN A 118 12.43 26.65 7.60
N PRO A 119 13.66 26.20 7.90
CA PRO A 119 14.13 26.15 9.28
C PRO A 119 14.32 27.56 9.82
N ILE A 120 13.62 27.89 10.91
CA ILE A 120 13.88 29.10 11.69
C ILE A 120 15.33 29.05 12.20
N LYS A 121 16.20 29.92 11.67
CA LYS A 121 17.58 30.08 12.14
C LYS A 121 17.54 30.49 13.62
N GLN A 122 17.79 29.55 14.54
CA GLN A 122 18.01 29.90 15.94
C GLN A 122 19.29 30.71 16.04
N LYS A 123 19.14 32.04 16.18
CA LYS A 123 20.23 32.96 16.49
C LYS A 123 20.80 32.55 17.84
N ALA A 124 22.03 32.05 17.86
CA ALA A 124 22.71 31.62 19.06
C ALA A 124 22.79 32.77 20.07
N VAL A 125 21.92 32.77 21.07
CA VAL A 125 22.03 33.61 22.28
C VAL A 125 23.09 32.97 23.18
N ARG A 126 24.35 33.01 22.74
CA ARG A 126 25.51 32.58 23.53
C ARG A 126 26.68 33.54 23.31
N LYS A 127 26.46 34.83 23.57
CA LYS A 127 27.56 35.79 23.73
C LYS A 127 27.15 36.96 24.62
N ALA A 128 26.83 36.69 25.89
CA ALA A 128 26.63 37.75 26.88
C ALA A 128 26.86 37.34 28.35
N VAL A 129 27.50 36.19 28.64
CA VAL A 129 27.72 35.75 30.04
C VAL A 129 29.21 35.51 30.38
N ALA A 130 30.14 35.71 29.43
CA ALA A 130 31.56 35.39 29.63
C ALA A 130 32.52 36.60 29.58
N SER A 131 32.03 37.82 29.77
CA SER A 131 32.88 39.03 29.82
C SER A 131 32.41 39.94 30.95
N GLY A 132 32.86 39.66 32.17
CA GLY A 132 32.57 40.52 33.33
C GLY A 132 32.74 39.84 34.68
N ALA A 133 33.72 38.95 34.85
CA ALA A 133 34.12 38.48 36.17
C ALA A 133 35.65 38.35 36.21
N LYS A 134 36.29 39.22 37.00
CA LYS A 134 37.72 39.25 37.39
C LYS A 134 38.72 39.42 36.24
N GLN A 135 39.46 40.53 36.24
CA GLN A 135 40.65 40.78 37.07
C GLN A 135 40.94 42.27 37.11
#